data_AF-A0A9C7UYW8-F1
#
_entry.id   AF-A0A9C7UYW8-F1
#
_cell.length_a   1.000
_cell.length_b   1.000
_cell.length_c   1.000
_cell.angle_alpha   90.00
_cell.angle_beta   90.00
_cell.angle_gamma   90.00
#
_symmetry.space_group_name_H-M   'P 1'
#
loop_
_entity.id
_entity.type
_entity.pdbx_description
1 polymer ?
#
loop_
_entity_poly.entity_id
_entity_poly.type
_entity_poly.pdbx_seq_one_letter_code
_entity_poly.pdbx_strand_id
1 'polypeptide(L)'
;MIRTVNSTAAILLSVITVLALFLFITPLTTGKAEAESAVTDASAEVLFSSGSRKITGKYVIKKDSVLPEGTTLTVKNGGKLYILPGADLTVNGTIKIASGGSVFVQGNIDIHKTGKVSCTGRLKIQKSGCVSLDGKLAVNKGGTVLGQGTLEVLNEFSDISCKGKVTAKIKAPDPVEQDGVTTIGGVIIVNREFDLPENYGSGLDSATYNAYLKMRKASGYDMQIVSGFRSYEKQKTTFAYWESIDGFERADRYSAQPGHSEHQTGLAMDISSLKQSYGNTPEGKWLAEHCWEYGFLLRYPKNSESITGYIYEPWHVRYLGKSTAKLVHDSGLTLEEFLGVAR
;
A
#
# COMPACT_ATOMS: atom_id res chain seq x y z
N MET A 1 65.39 -8.88 1.42
CA MET A 1 65.32 -10.13 2.21
C MET A 1 64.20 -11.00 1.65
N ILE A 2 64.55 -12.12 1.01
CA ILE A 2 63.94 -13.48 1.05
C ILE A 2 62.40 -13.52 1.17
N ARG A 3 61.59 -14.00 0.21
CA ARG A 3 61.37 -15.41 -0.26
C ARG A 3 60.41 -15.35 -1.49
N THR A 4 60.65 -15.86 -2.72
CA THR A 4 60.62 -17.26 -3.26
C THR A 4 59.34 -18.06 -2.96
N VAL A 5 58.67 -18.83 -3.83
CA VAL A 5 58.52 -19.06 -5.31
C VAL A 5 57.19 -19.86 -5.49
N ASN A 6 56.67 -19.93 -6.72
CA ASN A 6 56.12 -21.12 -7.42
C ASN A 6 54.64 -21.09 -7.83
N SER A 7 54.44 -20.76 -9.10
CA SER A 7 53.31 -21.18 -9.93
C SER A 7 53.86 -22.06 -11.07
N THR A 8 53.62 -23.36 -10.99
CA THR A 8 53.92 -24.33 -12.06
C THR A 8 52.65 -24.71 -12.80
N ALA A 9 52.68 -24.51 -14.11
CA ALA A 9 51.73 -25.03 -15.09
C ALA A 9 51.95 -26.54 -15.31
N ALA A 10 50.88 -27.28 -15.65
CA ALA A 10 50.99 -28.47 -16.47
C ALA A 10 49.66 -28.79 -17.16
N ILE A 11 49.71 -28.72 -18.48
CA ILE A 11 48.78 -29.24 -19.47
C ILE A 11 48.79 -30.77 -19.39
N LEU A 12 47.64 -31.43 -19.49
CA LEU A 12 47.60 -32.80 -20.02
C LEU A 12 46.32 -33.09 -20.80
N LEU A 13 46.52 -33.40 -22.08
CA LEU A 13 45.62 -34.09 -22.99
C LEU A 13 45.11 -35.40 -22.37
N SER A 14 43.83 -35.71 -22.57
CA SER A 14 43.29 -37.06 -22.41
C SER A 14 42.40 -37.45 -23.59
N VAL A 15 43.05 -38.15 -24.53
CA VAL A 15 42.62 -39.36 -25.26
C VAL A 15 41.12 -39.53 -25.51
N ILE A 16 40.74 -39.36 -26.78
CA ILE A 16 39.50 -39.81 -27.40
C ILE A 16 39.57 -41.33 -27.60
N THR A 17 38.61 -42.07 -27.05
CA THR A 17 38.36 -43.47 -27.41
C THR A 17 37.00 -43.56 -28.09
N VAL A 18 37.02 -44.12 -29.29
CA VAL A 18 35.92 -44.33 -30.23
C VAL A 18 34.88 -45.30 -29.66
N LEU A 19 33.57 -45.01 -29.80
CA LEU A 19 32.58 -46.07 -30.01
C LEU A 19 31.29 -45.59 -30.70
N ALA A 20 31.09 -46.15 -31.89
CA ALA A 20 29.85 -46.56 -32.56
C ALA A 20 28.68 -45.58 -32.71
N LEU A 21 28.57 -45.10 -33.95
CA LEU A 21 27.39 -44.60 -34.64
C LEU A 21 26.26 -45.65 -34.66
N PHE A 22 25.10 -45.35 -34.08
CA PHE A 22 23.83 -45.99 -34.45
C PHE A 22 22.82 -44.90 -34.82
N LEU A 23 22.56 -44.78 -36.12
CA LEU A 23 21.44 -44.03 -36.69
C LEU A 23 20.16 -44.84 -36.44
N PHE A 24 19.26 -44.30 -35.61
CA PHE A 24 17.84 -44.62 -35.68
C PHE A 24 17.06 -43.32 -35.78
N ILE A 25 16.47 -43.13 -36.96
CA ILE A 25 15.49 -42.09 -37.26
C ILE A 25 14.13 -42.60 -36.77
N THR A 26 13.38 -41.78 -36.02
CA THR A 26 11.88 -41.70 -35.94
C THR A 26 11.48 -40.72 -34.81
N PRO A 27 10.24 -40.19 -34.76
CA PRO A 27 9.85 -38.93 -35.40
C PRO A 27 9.55 -37.81 -34.37
N LEU A 28 9.43 -36.58 -34.89
CA LEU A 28 8.89 -35.42 -34.18
C LEU A 28 7.52 -35.79 -33.56
N THR A 29 7.44 -35.81 -32.22
CA THR A 29 6.18 -35.79 -31.49
C THR A 29 6.19 -34.60 -30.55
N THR A 30 5.09 -33.87 -30.59
CA THR A 30 4.82 -32.62 -29.89
C THR A 30 5.03 -32.75 -28.39
N GLY A 31 6.00 -32.01 -27.84
CA GLY A 31 6.21 -31.90 -26.40
C GLY A 31 5.01 -31.26 -25.72
N LYS A 32 4.28 -32.06 -24.94
CA LYS A 32 3.45 -31.57 -23.84
C LYS A 32 4.38 -31.14 -22.72
N ALA A 33 4.13 -29.96 -22.18
CA ALA A 33 4.73 -29.46 -20.96
C ALA A 33 4.67 -30.53 -19.86
N GLU A 34 5.83 -30.87 -19.30
CA GLU A 34 5.92 -31.60 -18.04
C GLU A 34 5.39 -30.68 -16.95
N ALA A 35 4.20 -31.00 -16.46
CA ALA A 35 3.61 -30.38 -15.29
C ALA A 35 4.49 -30.72 -14.08
N GLU A 36 5.01 -29.68 -13.45
CA GLU A 36 5.63 -29.72 -12.14
C GLU A 36 4.68 -30.41 -11.15
N SER A 37 5.19 -31.41 -10.42
CA SER A 37 4.38 -32.31 -9.62
C SER A 37 3.67 -31.55 -8.51
N ALA A 38 2.35 -31.49 -8.60
CA ALA A 38 1.49 -31.07 -7.50
C ALA A 38 1.71 -32.00 -6.30
N VAL A 39 2.26 -31.43 -5.22
CA VAL A 39 2.22 -32.03 -3.90
C VAL A 39 0.75 -32.02 -3.44
N THR A 40 0.08 -33.17 -3.49
CA THR A 40 -1.19 -33.39 -2.82
C THR A 40 -0.92 -33.88 -1.39
N ASP A 41 -1.42 -33.20 -0.36
CA ASP A 41 -2.43 -33.76 0.56
C ASP A 41 -2.57 -32.94 1.87
N ALA A 42 -3.45 -31.94 1.85
CA ALA A 42 -4.34 -31.60 2.95
C ALA A 42 -5.49 -30.80 2.33
N SER A 43 -6.60 -31.47 1.98
CA SER A 43 -7.80 -30.72 1.55
C SER A 43 -8.24 -29.84 2.72
N ALA A 44 -8.06 -28.53 2.59
CA ALA A 44 -8.43 -27.55 3.59
C ALA A 44 -9.90 -27.77 4.02
N GLU A 45 -10.18 -27.67 5.32
CA GLU A 45 -11.50 -27.95 5.86
C GLU A 45 -12.50 -26.88 5.41
N VAL A 46 -13.54 -27.29 4.68
CA VAL A 46 -14.68 -26.40 4.40
C VAL A 46 -15.45 -26.16 5.70
N LEU A 47 -15.44 -24.93 6.22
CA LEU A 47 -16.05 -24.61 7.51
C LEU A 47 -17.55 -24.91 7.58
N PHE A 48 -18.24 -24.69 6.46
CA PHE A 48 -19.64 -25.05 6.17
C PHE A 48 -19.93 -24.77 4.69
N SER A 49 -20.82 -25.55 4.08
CA SER A 49 -21.00 -25.58 2.62
C SER A 49 -22.01 -24.56 2.07
N SER A 50 -22.91 -24.02 2.90
CA SER A 50 -23.90 -23.04 2.45
C SER A 50 -24.47 -22.18 3.58
N GLY A 51 -25.07 -21.05 3.23
CA GLY A 51 -25.81 -20.21 4.16
C GLY A 51 -24.92 -19.42 5.12
N SER A 52 -25.34 -19.31 6.39
CA SER A 52 -24.62 -18.52 7.39
C SER A 52 -24.45 -19.25 8.70
N ARG A 53 -23.24 -19.12 9.29
CA ARG A 53 -22.90 -19.63 10.61
C ARG A 53 -22.64 -18.47 11.56
N LYS A 54 -23.14 -18.58 12.80
CA LYS A 54 -22.95 -17.57 13.86
C LYS A 54 -22.02 -18.11 14.94
N ILE A 55 -21.04 -17.33 15.35
CA ILE A 55 -20.16 -17.61 16.49
C ILE A 55 -20.58 -16.68 17.64
N THR A 56 -21.14 -17.26 18.71
CA THR A 56 -21.55 -16.55 19.94
C THR A 56 -20.61 -16.83 21.12
N GLY A 57 -19.85 -17.92 21.06
CA GLY A 57 -18.82 -18.29 22.03
C GLY A 57 -17.43 -18.36 21.40
N LYS A 58 -16.60 -19.31 21.84
CA LYS A 58 -15.27 -19.55 21.28
C LYS A 58 -15.35 -20.50 20.09
N TYR A 59 -14.75 -20.13 18.96
CA TYR A 59 -14.51 -21.01 17.82
C TYR A 59 -13.03 -20.92 17.41
N VAL A 60 -12.41 -22.05 17.10
CA VAL A 60 -10.96 -22.15 16.89
C VAL A 60 -10.70 -22.89 15.59
N ILE A 61 -9.92 -22.27 14.70
CA ILE A 61 -9.38 -22.87 13.49
C ILE A 61 -7.94 -23.27 13.78
N LYS A 62 -7.64 -24.57 13.64
CA LYS A 62 -6.34 -25.19 14.01
C LYS A 62 -5.57 -25.79 12.83
N LYS A 63 -6.20 -25.83 11.67
CA LYS A 63 -5.66 -26.34 10.40
C LYS A 63 -6.30 -25.54 9.28
N ASP A 64 -5.75 -25.70 8.10
CA ASP A 64 -6.19 -24.95 6.92
C ASP A 64 -7.68 -25.18 6.67
N SER A 65 -8.37 -24.08 6.40
CA SER A 65 -9.81 -24.03 6.31
C SER A 65 -10.25 -23.06 5.21
N VAL A 66 -11.39 -23.35 4.60
CA VAL A 66 -11.98 -22.51 3.57
C VAL A 66 -13.37 -22.06 4.02
N LEU A 67 -13.64 -20.76 3.88
CA LEU A 67 -14.97 -20.18 3.91
C LEU A 67 -15.44 -19.99 2.45
N PRO A 68 -16.31 -20.86 1.91
CA PRO A 68 -16.67 -20.85 0.48
C PRO A 68 -17.44 -19.60 0.05
N GLU A 69 -17.46 -19.35 -1.25
CA GLU A 69 -18.28 -18.29 -1.85
C GLU A 69 -19.77 -18.47 -1.50
N GLY A 70 -20.50 -17.36 -1.38
CA GLY A 70 -21.92 -17.36 -1.00
C GLY A 70 -22.20 -17.65 0.48
N THR A 71 -21.18 -18.02 1.27
CA THR A 71 -21.33 -18.28 2.70
C THR A 71 -21.04 -17.05 3.56
N THR A 72 -21.62 -16.98 4.77
CA THR A 72 -21.33 -15.90 5.73
C THR A 72 -21.04 -16.42 7.13
N LEU A 73 -19.82 -16.20 7.62
CA LEU A 73 -19.44 -16.46 9.01
C LEU A 73 -19.57 -15.18 9.84
N THR A 74 -20.50 -15.15 10.80
CA THR A 74 -20.73 -13.97 11.65
C THR A 74 -20.21 -14.21 13.06
N VAL A 75 -19.24 -13.42 13.49
CA VAL A 75 -18.80 -13.34 14.89
C VAL A 75 -19.68 -12.32 15.61
N LYS A 76 -20.59 -12.80 16.46
CA LYS A 76 -21.57 -11.97 17.18
C LYS A 76 -20.94 -11.35 18.43
N ASN A 77 -21.70 -10.48 19.10
CA ASN A 77 -21.32 -9.94 20.41
C ASN A 77 -20.95 -11.08 21.38
N GLY A 78 -19.79 -10.98 22.04
CA GLY A 78 -19.24 -12.02 22.92
C GLY A 78 -18.55 -13.18 22.18
N GLY A 79 -18.80 -13.33 20.88
CA GLY A 79 -18.17 -14.34 20.03
C GLY A 79 -16.69 -14.06 19.79
N LYS A 80 -15.89 -15.12 19.80
CA LYS A 80 -14.44 -15.07 19.57
C LYS A 80 -14.02 -16.14 18.58
N LEU A 81 -13.51 -15.72 17.43
CA LEU A 81 -12.88 -16.57 16.43
C LEU A 81 -11.37 -16.51 16.60
N TYR A 82 -10.70 -17.65 16.68
CA TYR A 82 -9.24 -17.75 16.76
C TYR A 82 -8.71 -18.51 15.56
N ILE A 83 -7.75 -17.93 14.85
CA ILE A 83 -6.95 -18.59 13.83
C ILE A 83 -5.58 -18.85 14.45
N LEU A 84 -5.30 -20.10 14.82
CA LEU A 84 -4.07 -20.45 15.54
C LEU A 84 -2.83 -20.40 14.63
N PRO A 85 -1.61 -20.34 15.20
CA PRO A 85 -0.39 -20.43 14.41
C PRO A 85 -0.37 -21.69 13.52
N GLY A 86 0.10 -21.55 12.28
CA GLY A 86 0.18 -22.64 11.31
C GLY A 86 -1.16 -23.07 10.70
N ALA A 87 -2.23 -22.30 10.90
CA ALA A 87 -3.51 -22.52 10.24
C ALA A 87 -3.84 -21.34 9.32
N ASP A 88 -4.26 -21.65 8.10
CA ASP A 88 -4.69 -20.67 7.12
C ASP A 88 -6.21 -20.70 6.95
N LEU A 89 -6.85 -19.53 6.95
CA LEU A 89 -8.26 -19.39 6.60
C LEU A 89 -8.39 -18.66 5.27
N THR A 90 -8.67 -19.40 4.21
CA THR A 90 -9.05 -18.82 2.91
C THR A 90 -10.50 -18.36 2.95
N VAL A 91 -10.74 -17.09 2.62
CA VAL A 91 -12.06 -16.46 2.65
C VAL A 91 -12.51 -16.15 1.22
N ASN A 92 -13.35 -17.00 0.66
CA ASN A 92 -14.09 -16.76 -0.58
C ASN A 92 -15.50 -16.19 -0.32
N GLY A 93 -16.04 -16.45 0.88
CA GLY A 93 -17.32 -15.95 1.35
C GLY A 93 -17.23 -14.61 2.07
N THR A 94 -18.00 -14.45 3.14
CA THR A 94 -17.99 -13.22 3.96
C THR A 94 -17.76 -13.51 5.43
N ILE A 95 -16.79 -12.84 6.05
CA ILE A 95 -16.69 -12.74 7.52
C ILE A 95 -17.35 -11.44 7.97
N LYS A 96 -18.32 -11.53 8.89
CA LYS A 96 -18.92 -10.37 9.57
C LYS A 96 -18.52 -10.37 11.04
N ILE A 97 -17.72 -9.39 11.45
CA ILE A 97 -17.34 -9.15 12.84
C ILE A 97 -18.29 -8.09 13.40
N ALA A 98 -19.38 -8.53 14.03
CA ALA A 98 -20.36 -7.62 14.60
C ALA A 98 -19.79 -6.83 15.79
N SER A 99 -20.47 -5.75 16.19
CA SER A 99 -20.13 -5.04 17.44
C SER A 99 -20.05 -6.01 18.63
N GLY A 100 -18.98 -5.89 19.42
CA GLY A 100 -18.66 -6.78 20.53
C GLY A 100 -18.10 -8.16 20.13
N GLY A 101 -18.06 -8.51 18.84
CA GLY A 101 -17.39 -9.69 18.33
C GLY A 101 -15.89 -9.47 18.13
N SER A 102 -15.09 -10.54 18.23
CA SER A 102 -13.64 -10.47 18.04
C SER A 102 -13.09 -11.63 17.20
N VAL A 103 -12.22 -11.30 16.25
CA VAL A 103 -11.37 -12.26 15.53
C VAL A 103 -9.94 -12.05 15.96
N PHE A 104 -9.23 -13.13 16.30
CA PHE A 104 -7.83 -13.14 16.70
C PHE A 104 -7.05 -13.97 15.69
N VAL A 105 -6.07 -13.36 15.03
CA VAL A 105 -5.31 -13.97 13.95
C VAL A 105 -3.87 -14.19 14.43
N GLN A 106 -3.49 -15.45 14.63
CA GLN A 106 -2.12 -15.88 14.98
C GLN A 106 -1.46 -16.68 13.85
N GLY A 107 -2.26 -17.39 13.04
CA GLY A 107 -1.90 -17.89 11.71
C GLY A 107 -2.29 -16.89 10.63
N ASN A 108 -2.90 -17.33 9.53
CA ASN A 108 -3.22 -16.44 8.41
C ASN A 108 -4.72 -16.38 8.07
N ILE A 109 -5.17 -15.24 7.57
CA ILE A 109 -6.43 -15.12 6.85
C ILE A 109 -6.12 -14.59 5.45
N ASP A 110 -6.49 -15.36 4.42
CA ASP A 110 -6.36 -14.92 3.03
C ASP A 110 -7.74 -14.51 2.52
N ILE A 111 -7.98 -13.20 2.46
CA ILE A 111 -9.19 -12.64 1.89
C ILE A 111 -9.01 -12.66 0.38
N HIS A 112 -9.45 -13.75 -0.25
CA HIS A 112 -9.38 -13.95 -1.69
C HIS A 112 -10.25 -12.94 -2.45
N LYS A 113 -10.05 -12.77 -3.76
CA LYS A 113 -10.74 -11.79 -4.62
C LYS A 113 -12.26 -11.67 -4.44
N THR A 114 -12.97 -12.78 -4.24
CA THR A 114 -14.43 -12.81 -3.99
C THR A 114 -14.80 -12.59 -2.53
N GLY A 115 -13.83 -12.81 -1.65
CA GLY A 115 -13.89 -12.70 -0.21
C GLY A 115 -14.15 -11.30 0.30
N LYS A 116 -14.89 -11.24 1.41
CA LYS A 116 -15.22 -9.98 2.08
C LYS A 116 -15.09 -10.10 3.59
N VAL A 117 -14.49 -9.10 4.21
CA VAL A 117 -14.51 -8.95 5.67
C VAL A 117 -15.21 -7.63 6.01
N SER A 118 -16.26 -7.70 6.82
CA SER A 118 -16.94 -6.52 7.36
C SER A 118 -16.76 -6.47 8.87
N CYS A 119 -16.06 -5.45 9.36
CA CYS A 119 -15.66 -5.30 10.75
C CYS A 119 -16.35 -4.10 11.39
N THR A 120 -17.28 -4.35 12.31
CA THR A 120 -17.82 -3.38 13.28
C THR A 120 -17.32 -3.67 14.70
N GLY A 121 -16.81 -4.89 14.94
CA GLY A 121 -16.15 -5.29 16.19
C GLY A 121 -14.63 -5.14 16.12
N ARG A 122 -13.91 -6.22 16.44
CA ARG A 122 -12.44 -6.22 16.49
C ARG A 122 -11.85 -7.32 15.62
N LEU A 123 -10.95 -6.96 14.71
CA LEU A 123 -10.00 -7.84 14.05
C LEU A 123 -8.62 -7.58 14.65
N LYS A 124 -8.09 -8.55 15.42
CA LYS A 124 -6.80 -8.43 16.09
C LYS A 124 -5.77 -9.34 15.43
N ILE A 125 -4.80 -8.76 14.73
CA ILE A 125 -3.69 -9.47 14.09
C ILE A 125 -2.52 -9.55 15.09
N GLN A 126 -2.27 -10.73 15.62
CA GLN A 126 -1.22 -10.94 16.63
C GLN A 126 0.15 -11.01 15.95
N LYS A 127 1.23 -10.95 16.74
CA LYS A 127 2.62 -10.79 16.27
C LYS A 127 3.02 -11.72 15.10
N SER A 128 2.59 -12.98 15.13
CA SER A 128 2.88 -13.97 14.09
C SER A 128 1.84 -14.04 12.98
N GLY A 129 0.72 -13.34 13.13
CA GLY A 129 -0.41 -13.46 12.22
C GLY A 129 -0.31 -12.51 11.03
N CYS A 130 -0.87 -12.95 9.92
CA CYS A 130 -1.06 -12.14 8.72
C CYS A 130 -2.53 -12.13 8.29
N VAL A 131 -2.97 -11.01 7.73
CA VAL A 131 -4.21 -10.95 6.94
C VAL A 131 -3.83 -10.46 5.56
N SER A 132 -3.92 -11.33 4.56
CA SER A 132 -3.65 -11.03 3.16
C SER A 132 -4.95 -10.56 2.48
N LEU A 133 -4.89 -9.44 1.76
CA LEU A 133 -6.07 -8.79 1.17
C LEU A 133 -5.97 -8.71 -0.35
N ASP A 134 -6.65 -9.65 -1.03
CA ASP A 134 -6.95 -9.65 -2.47
C ASP A 134 -8.45 -9.35 -2.74
N GLY A 135 -9.31 -9.59 -1.75
CA GLY A 135 -10.74 -9.23 -1.74
C GLY A 135 -11.02 -7.88 -1.07
N LYS A 136 -12.17 -7.75 -0.39
CA LYS A 136 -12.60 -6.45 0.20
C LYS A 136 -12.59 -6.46 1.73
N LEU A 137 -12.15 -5.36 2.33
CA LEU A 137 -12.20 -5.12 3.78
C LEU A 137 -12.98 -3.85 4.09
N ALA A 138 -14.10 -3.97 4.81
CA ALA A 138 -14.85 -2.83 5.33
C ALA A 138 -14.63 -2.70 6.84
N VAL A 139 -13.86 -1.70 7.27
CA VAL A 139 -13.72 -1.32 8.68
C VAL A 139 -14.77 -0.26 8.99
N ASN A 140 -15.94 -0.70 9.43
CA ASN A 140 -17.09 0.16 9.70
C ASN A 140 -16.86 1.07 10.92
N LYS A 141 -17.74 2.06 11.12
CA LYS A 141 -17.72 2.91 12.31
C LYS A 141 -17.76 2.03 13.59
N GLY A 142 -16.84 2.29 14.52
CA GLY A 142 -16.65 1.49 15.74
C GLY A 142 -15.82 0.21 15.55
N GLY A 143 -15.61 -0.22 14.32
CA GLY A 143 -14.75 -1.35 13.97
C GLY A 143 -13.27 -1.03 14.12
N THR A 144 -12.48 -2.03 14.49
CA THR A 144 -11.03 -1.89 14.66
C THR A 144 -10.27 -3.02 13.99
N VAL A 145 -9.17 -2.68 13.30
CA VAL A 145 -8.13 -3.61 12.86
C VAL A 145 -6.84 -3.21 13.54
N LEU A 146 -6.29 -4.08 14.38
CA LEU A 146 -5.19 -3.71 15.28
C LEU A 146 -4.28 -4.89 15.59
N GLY A 147 -3.12 -4.60 16.17
CA GLY A 147 -2.21 -5.60 16.73
C GLY A 147 -0.82 -5.47 16.16
N GLN A 148 0.01 -6.48 16.45
CA GLN A 148 1.45 -6.47 16.13
C GLN A 148 1.80 -7.26 14.87
N GLY A 149 0.82 -7.95 14.27
CA GLY A 149 0.99 -8.60 12.97
C GLY A 149 0.71 -7.66 11.82
N THR A 150 0.57 -8.24 10.63
CA THR A 150 0.52 -7.49 9.36
C THR A 150 -0.84 -7.63 8.68
N LEU A 151 -1.36 -6.52 8.16
CA LEU A 151 -2.37 -6.48 7.11
C LEU A 151 -1.64 -6.25 5.79
N GLU A 152 -1.56 -7.28 4.94
CA GLU A 152 -0.88 -7.23 3.66
C GLU A 152 -1.90 -6.92 2.56
N VAL A 153 -1.72 -5.79 1.87
CA VAL A 153 -2.56 -5.40 0.73
C VAL A 153 -1.92 -5.94 -0.54
N LEU A 154 -2.65 -6.75 -1.30
CA LEU A 154 -2.11 -7.42 -2.48
C LEU A 154 -2.38 -6.66 -3.78
N ASN A 155 -3.49 -5.91 -3.87
CA ASN A 155 -3.85 -5.14 -5.07
C ASN A 155 -3.99 -3.65 -4.79
N GLU A 156 -5.11 -3.20 -4.21
CA GLU A 156 -5.42 -1.78 -4.09
C GLU A 156 -5.81 -1.38 -2.66
N PHE A 157 -5.38 -0.20 -2.22
CA PHE A 157 -5.90 0.38 -0.97
C PHE A 157 -7.39 0.73 -1.08
N SER A 158 -7.92 0.88 -2.30
CA SER A 158 -9.34 1.09 -2.58
C SER A 158 -10.22 -0.09 -2.13
N ASP A 159 -9.63 -1.28 -1.96
CA ASP A 159 -10.27 -2.48 -1.42
C ASP A 159 -10.61 -2.36 0.08
N ILE A 160 -10.02 -1.37 0.76
CA ILE A 160 -10.27 -1.07 2.17
C ILE A 160 -11.21 0.14 2.28
N SER A 161 -12.45 -0.10 2.69
CA SER A 161 -13.35 0.97 3.14
C SER A 161 -13.13 1.25 4.63
N CYS A 162 -12.60 2.42 4.99
CA CYS A 162 -12.25 2.73 6.38
C CYS A 162 -13.11 3.86 6.97
N LYS A 163 -13.98 3.50 7.91
CA LYS A 163 -14.76 4.41 8.79
C LYS A 163 -14.47 4.17 10.28
N GLY A 164 -13.75 3.10 10.61
CA GLY A 164 -13.38 2.69 11.97
C GLY A 164 -11.97 3.14 12.34
N LYS A 165 -11.11 2.24 12.83
CA LYS A 165 -9.69 2.55 13.09
C LYS A 165 -8.79 1.39 12.66
N VAL A 166 -7.70 1.68 11.96
CA VAL A 166 -6.70 0.69 11.55
C VAL A 166 -5.34 1.07 12.10
N THR A 167 -4.79 0.25 13.00
CA THR A 167 -3.49 0.48 13.65
C THR A 167 -2.57 -0.74 13.55
N ALA A 168 -3.03 -1.81 12.89
CA ALA A 168 -2.14 -2.90 12.52
C ALA A 168 -1.12 -2.39 11.49
N LYS A 169 0.07 -2.98 11.47
CA LYS A 169 1.04 -2.69 10.42
C LYS A 169 0.43 -3.04 9.07
N ILE A 170 0.43 -2.09 8.15
CA ILE A 170 0.03 -2.33 6.76
C ILE A 170 1.30 -2.58 5.95
N LYS A 171 1.29 -3.63 5.14
CA LYS A 171 2.31 -3.86 4.11
C LYS A 171 1.66 -3.55 2.76
N ALA A 172 2.22 -2.56 2.07
CA ALA A 172 1.82 -2.20 0.71
C ALA A 172 2.27 -3.28 -0.29
N PRO A 173 1.60 -3.43 -1.45
CA PRO A 173 2.10 -4.24 -2.54
C PRO A 173 3.34 -3.61 -3.19
N ASP A 174 4.00 -4.33 -4.07
CA ASP A 174 5.15 -3.80 -4.80
C ASP A 174 4.73 -2.68 -5.79
N PRO A 175 5.64 -1.73 -6.10
CA PRO A 175 5.37 -0.71 -7.11
C PRO A 175 5.10 -1.29 -8.50
N VAL A 176 4.15 -0.67 -9.21
CA VAL A 176 3.81 -0.98 -10.59
C VAL A 176 3.95 0.30 -11.42
N GLU A 177 4.82 0.26 -12.43
CA GLU A 177 4.96 1.32 -13.41
C GLU A 177 4.17 0.99 -14.68
N GLN A 178 3.33 1.91 -15.12
CA GLN A 178 2.62 1.83 -16.38
C GLN A 178 2.63 3.20 -17.07
N ASP A 179 3.03 3.23 -18.35
CA ASP A 179 3.12 4.45 -19.15
C ASP A 179 3.95 5.56 -18.47
N GLY A 180 5.01 5.17 -17.75
CA GLY A 180 5.90 6.06 -17.00
C GLY A 180 5.32 6.59 -15.68
N VAL A 181 4.18 6.07 -15.21
CA VAL A 181 3.56 6.46 -13.94
C VAL A 181 3.67 5.31 -12.96
N THR A 182 4.30 5.57 -11.81
CA THR A 182 4.41 4.58 -10.73
C THR A 182 3.22 4.66 -9.78
N THR A 183 2.61 3.51 -9.50
CA THR A 183 1.57 3.35 -8.49
C THR A 183 1.92 2.25 -7.50
N ILE A 184 1.51 2.42 -6.24
CA ILE A 184 1.64 1.42 -5.19
C ILE A 184 0.27 1.27 -4.55
N GLY A 185 -0.35 0.11 -4.68
CA GLY A 185 -1.69 -0.11 -4.14
C GLY A 185 -2.77 0.79 -4.77
N GLY A 186 -2.60 1.19 -6.03
CA GLY A 186 -3.44 2.17 -6.72
C GLY A 186 -3.19 3.64 -6.32
N VAL A 187 -2.21 3.91 -5.46
CA VAL A 187 -1.78 5.28 -5.12
C VAL A 187 -0.63 5.69 -6.03
N ILE A 188 -0.81 6.75 -6.82
CA ILE A 188 0.27 7.36 -7.60
C ILE A 188 1.29 7.96 -6.63
N ILE A 189 2.54 7.55 -6.71
CA ILE A 189 3.64 8.12 -5.93
C ILE A 189 4.45 9.04 -6.85
N VAL A 190 4.66 10.28 -6.40
CA VAL A 190 5.54 11.25 -7.06
C VAL A 190 6.39 11.88 -5.97
N ASN A 191 7.70 11.78 -6.12
CA ASN A 191 8.68 12.34 -5.22
C ASN A 191 10.00 12.51 -5.99
N ARG A 192 11.13 12.55 -5.30
CA ARG A 192 12.47 12.69 -5.93
C ARG A 192 12.97 11.43 -6.66
N GLU A 193 12.34 10.29 -6.44
CA GLU A 193 12.69 8.99 -7.04
C GLU A 193 11.70 8.61 -8.15
N PHE A 194 10.41 8.86 -7.92
CA PHE A 194 9.34 8.58 -8.87
C PHE A 194 8.87 9.87 -9.53
N ASP A 195 9.10 9.99 -10.84
CA ASP A 195 8.67 11.12 -11.67
C ASP A 195 7.38 10.82 -12.45
N LEU A 196 6.96 11.80 -13.23
CA LEU A 196 5.81 11.72 -14.13
C LEU A 196 6.22 12.12 -15.55
N PRO A 197 5.61 11.49 -16.58
CA PRO A 197 5.82 11.88 -17.97
C PRO A 197 5.47 13.34 -18.22
N GLU A 198 6.16 13.98 -19.16
CA GLU A 198 5.94 15.39 -19.51
C GLU A 198 4.47 15.72 -19.87
N ASN A 199 3.78 14.78 -20.52
CA ASN A 199 2.40 14.90 -20.95
C ASN A 199 1.37 14.45 -19.90
N TYR A 200 1.80 14.05 -18.70
CA TYR A 200 0.88 13.58 -17.65
C TYR A 200 0.14 14.74 -16.98
N GLY A 201 -1.17 14.54 -16.80
CA GLY A 201 -2.05 15.44 -16.07
C GLY A 201 -2.65 16.54 -16.94
N SER A 202 -3.91 16.90 -16.67
CA SER A 202 -4.67 17.85 -17.51
C SER A 202 -5.45 18.89 -16.70
N GLY A 203 -5.15 19.05 -15.41
CA GLY A 203 -5.88 19.94 -14.52
C GLY A 203 -6.00 19.41 -13.10
N LEU A 204 -6.60 20.23 -12.22
CA LEU A 204 -6.92 19.81 -10.87
C LEU A 204 -8.04 18.77 -10.92
N ASP A 205 -7.84 17.64 -10.26
CA ASP A 205 -8.82 16.55 -10.26
C ASP A 205 -10.15 16.99 -9.63
N SER A 206 -11.26 16.57 -10.22
CA SER A 206 -12.60 16.96 -9.78
C SER A 206 -12.95 16.37 -8.41
N ALA A 207 -12.52 15.15 -8.09
CA ALA A 207 -12.77 14.57 -6.78
C ALA A 207 -11.96 15.30 -5.69
N THR A 208 -10.71 15.66 -6.00
CA THR A 208 -9.81 16.48 -5.20
C THR A 208 -10.41 17.84 -4.91
N TYR A 209 -10.86 18.57 -5.94
CA TYR A 209 -11.50 19.88 -5.75
C TYR A 209 -12.79 19.78 -4.91
N ASN A 210 -13.63 18.78 -5.17
CA ASN A 210 -14.84 18.55 -4.39
C ASN A 210 -14.57 18.19 -2.92
N ALA A 211 -13.49 17.46 -2.64
CA ALA A 211 -13.04 17.18 -1.29
C ALA A 211 -12.55 18.45 -0.60
N TYR A 212 -11.78 19.28 -1.30
CA TYR A 212 -11.31 20.58 -0.82
C TYR A 212 -12.49 21.50 -0.44
N LEU A 213 -13.53 21.60 -1.28
CA LEU A 213 -14.70 22.42 -0.97
C LEU A 213 -15.39 22.00 0.34
N LYS A 214 -15.43 20.70 0.61
CA LYS A 214 -15.97 20.16 1.87
C LYS A 214 -15.07 20.49 3.06
N MET A 215 -13.76 20.37 2.89
CA MET A 215 -12.76 20.73 3.91
C MET A 215 -12.83 22.21 4.26
N ARG A 216 -12.75 23.09 3.25
CA ARG A 216 -12.88 24.55 3.40
C ARG A 216 -14.14 24.92 4.17
N LYS A 217 -15.30 24.42 3.72
CA LYS A 217 -16.59 24.70 4.38
C LYS A 217 -16.60 24.28 5.85
N ALA A 218 -16.06 23.12 6.17
CA ALA A 218 -16.07 22.60 7.54
C ALA A 218 -15.05 23.29 8.46
N SER A 219 -13.97 23.82 7.89
CA SER A 219 -12.93 24.53 8.64
C SER A 219 -13.38 25.87 9.21
N GLY A 220 -14.32 26.54 8.54
CA GLY A 220 -14.71 27.92 8.85
C GLY A 220 -13.69 28.99 8.42
N TYR A 221 -12.58 28.60 7.79
CA TYR A 221 -11.56 29.50 7.23
C TYR A 221 -11.74 29.65 5.70
N ASP A 222 -11.09 30.68 5.14
CA ASP A 222 -11.18 30.94 3.70
C ASP A 222 -10.38 29.91 2.86
N MET A 223 -9.33 29.28 3.41
CA MET A 223 -8.54 28.21 2.78
C MET A 223 -8.27 28.41 1.29
N GLN A 224 -7.69 29.54 0.90
CA GLN A 224 -7.51 29.86 -0.53
C GLN A 224 -6.53 28.89 -1.20
N ILE A 225 -6.85 28.41 -2.40
CA ILE A 225 -5.88 27.66 -3.21
C ILE A 225 -4.88 28.66 -3.79
N VAL A 226 -3.63 28.58 -3.35
CA VAL A 226 -2.52 29.37 -3.89
C VAL A 226 -1.97 28.72 -5.17
N SER A 227 -1.87 27.38 -5.16
CA SER A 227 -1.41 26.59 -6.30
C SER A 227 -2.12 25.25 -6.32
N GLY A 228 -2.85 24.95 -7.41
CA GLY A 228 -3.46 23.64 -7.66
C GLY A 228 -2.61 22.81 -8.62
N PHE A 229 -3.20 22.36 -9.72
CA PHE A 229 -2.47 21.67 -10.78
C PHE A 229 -1.38 22.54 -11.41
N ARG A 230 -0.23 21.94 -11.66
CA ARG A 230 0.90 22.55 -12.36
C ARG A 230 1.45 21.55 -13.37
N SER A 231 1.34 21.87 -14.66
CA SER A 231 1.88 21.01 -15.71
C SER A 231 3.42 20.91 -15.64
N TYR A 232 3.97 19.90 -16.30
CA TYR A 232 5.41 19.72 -16.44
C TYR A 232 6.13 21.00 -16.93
N GLU A 233 5.66 21.59 -18.03
CA GLU A 233 6.26 22.82 -18.59
C GLU A 233 6.19 24.01 -17.63
N LYS A 234 5.10 24.11 -16.86
CA LYS A 234 5.00 25.14 -15.82
C LYS A 234 5.96 24.84 -14.66
N GLN A 235 6.15 23.58 -14.28
CA GLN A 235 7.13 23.19 -13.26
C GLN A 235 8.56 23.46 -13.73
N LYS A 236 8.89 23.22 -15.00
CA LYS A 236 10.19 23.54 -15.62
C LYS A 236 10.56 25.01 -15.51
N THR A 237 9.64 25.89 -15.89
CA THR A 237 9.85 27.34 -15.74
C THR A 237 9.92 27.77 -14.27
N THR A 238 9.14 27.14 -13.39
CA THR A 238 9.16 27.42 -11.93
C THR A 238 10.49 27.01 -11.29
N PHE A 239 11.00 25.82 -11.62
CA PHE A 239 12.27 25.32 -11.10
C PHE A 239 13.45 26.17 -11.58
N ALA A 240 13.52 26.45 -12.89
CA ALA A 240 14.57 27.30 -13.46
C ALA A 240 14.60 28.71 -12.84
N TYR A 241 13.43 29.27 -12.52
CA TYR A 241 13.36 30.56 -11.81
C TYR A 241 14.01 30.48 -10.42
N TRP A 242 13.65 29.47 -9.61
CA TRP A 242 14.21 29.34 -8.26
C TRP A 242 15.69 28.96 -8.26
N GLU A 243 16.11 28.11 -9.20
CA GLU A 243 17.52 27.81 -9.43
C GLU A 243 18.33 29.08 -9.76
N SER A 244 17.78 29.99 -10.57
CA SER A 244 18.46 31.25 -10.91
C SER A 244 18.61 32.21 -9.72
N ILE A 245 17.78 32.08 -8.69
CA ILE A 245 17.79 32.95 -7.51
C ILE A 245 18.66 32.37 -6.39
N ASP A 246 18.45 31.11 -6.06
CA ASP A 246 19.00 30.48 -4.86
C ASP A 246 20.03 29.38 -5.16
N GLY A 247 20.24 29.04 -6.43
CA GLY A 247 21.10 27.93 -6.88
C GLY A 247 20.41 26.58 -6.80
N PHE A 248 20.93 25.61 -7.56
CA PHE A 248 20.35 24.27 -7.70
C PHE A 248 20.13 23.57 -6.36
N GLU A 249 21.16 23.49 -5.50
CA GLU A 249 21.10 22.75 -4.22
C GLU A 249 20.00 23.26 -3.28
N ARG A 250 19.71 24.57 -3.30
CA ARG A 250 18.64 25.13 -2.48
C ARG A 250 17.29 24.97 -3.16
N ALA A 251 17.20 25.27 -4.45
CA ALA A 251 15.97 25.12 -5.22
C ALA A 251 15.45 23.67 -5.18
N ASP A 252 16.35 22.68 -5.25
CA ASP A 252 16.01 21.25 -5.18
C ASP A 252 15.56 20.80 -3.79
N ARG A 253 15.56 21.64 -2.75
CA ARG A 253 15.00 21.30 -1.43
C ARG A 253 13.55 21.75 -1.22
N TYR A 254 13.16 22.90 -1.80
CA TYR A 254 11.83 23.52 -1.60
C TYR A 254 11.02 23.67 -2.90
N SER A 255 11.63 23.41 -4.06
CA SER A 255 10.97 23.26 -5.34
C SER A 255 11.19 21.84 -5.85
N ALA A 256 10.49 21.46 -6.91
CA ALA A 256 10.59 20.17 -7.54
C ALA A 256 11.15 20.32 -8.96
N GLN A 257 12.02 19.40 -9.36
CA GLN A 257 12.35 19.24 -10.77
C GLN A 257 11.08 18.87 -11.57
N PRO A 258 11.00 19.16 -12.88
CA PRO A 258 9.89 18.74 -13.72
C PRO A 258 9.65 17.23 -13.61
N GLY A 259 8.39 16.78 -13.59
CA GLY A 259 8.05 15.37 -13.36
C GLY A 259 8.01 14.98 -11.87
N HIS A 260 8.80 15.61 -11.01
CA HIS A 260 8.90 15.26 -9.58
C HIS A 260 7.95 16.04 -8.66
N SER A 261 7.05 16.85 -9.23
CA SER A 261 6.10 17.69 -8.48
C SER A 261 4.75 17.02 -8.34
N GLU A 262 4.27 16.81 -7.10
CA GLU A 262 2.91 16.26 -6.90
C GLU A 262 1.81 17.15 -7.50
N HIS A 263 2.05 18.44 -7.72
CA HIS A 263 1.08 19.31 -8.39
C HIS A 263 0.74 18.84 -9.81
N GLN A 264 1.65 18.13 -10.49
CA GLN A 264 1.40 17.59 -11.82
C GLN A 264 0.36 16.44 -11.80
N THR A 265 0.14 15.81 -10.64
CA THR A 265 -0.91 14.79 -10.49
C THR A 265 -2.33 15.37 -10.56
N GLY A 266 -2.48 16.67 -10.29
CA GLY A 266 -3.80 17.26 -10.04
C GLY A 266 -4.44 16.83 -8.71
N LEU A 267 -3.73 16.06 -7.88
CA LEU A 267 -4.17 15.58 -6.57
C LEU A 267 -3.57 16.38 -5.40
N ALA A 268 -2.66 17.32 -5.69
CA ALA A 268 -2.03 18.18 -4.69
C ALA A 268 -2.42 19.65 -4.84
N MET A 269 -2.44 20.36 -3.72
CA MET A 269 -2.65 21.81 -3.68
C MET A 269 -1.95 22.48 -2.50
N ASP A 270 -1.55 23.72 -2.71
CA ASP A 270 -1.03 24.61 -1.67
C ASP A 270 -2.14 25.54 -1.18
N ILE A 271 -2.34 25.59 0.14
CA ILE A 271 -3.44 26.31 0.78
C ILE A 271 -2.94 27.51 1.59
N SER A 272 -3.57 28.67 1.37
CA SER A 272 -3.48 29.93 2.10
C SER A 272 -2.12 30.64 2.07
N SER A 273 -1.04 30.04 2.57
CA SER A 273 0.27 30.70 2.64
C SER A 273 1.45 29.75 2.46
N LEU A 274 2.36 30.08 1.55
CA LEU A 274 3.60 29.33 1.27
C LEU A 274 4.74 29.64 2.26
N LYS A 275 4.41 29.94 3.52
CA LYS A 275 5.38 30.24 4.58
C LYS A 275 5.26 29.21 5.69
N GLN A 276 6.38 28.72 6.22
CA GLN A 276 6.36 27.74 7.30
C GLN A 276 5.66 28.24 8.58
N SER A 277 5.61 29.57 8.77
CA SER A 277 4.83 30.19 9.85
C SER A 277 3.33 29.89 9.77
N TYR A 278 2.80 29.52 8.60
CA TYR A 278 1.41 29.10 8.42
C TYR A 278 1.04 27.93 9.34
N GLY A 279 1.94 26.97 9.56
CA GLY A 279 1.70 25.84 10.46
C GLY A 279 1.51 26.24 11.93
N ASN A 280 1.82 27.48 12.31
CA ASN A 280 1.61 27.99 13.65
C ASN A 280 0.28 28.76 13.81
N THR A 281 -0.40 29.09 12.71
CA THR A 281 -1.70 29.79 12.74
C THR A 281 -2.82 28.83 13.18
N PRO A 282 -3.96 29.35 13.65
CA PRO A 282 -5.14 28.52 13.93
C PRO A 282 -5.60 27.70 12.71
N GLU A 283 -5.57 28.29 11.52
CA GLU A 283 -5.95 27.62 10.26
C GLU A 283 -4.98 26.49 9.88
N GLY A 284 -3.67 26.74 9.94
CA GLY A 284 -2.66 25.73 9.60
C GLY A 284 -2.65 24.55 10.59
N LYS A 285 -2.88 24.81 11.89
CA LYS A 285 -3.05 23.75 12.89
C LYS A 285 -4.30 22.92 12.62
N TRP A 286 -5.42 23.58 12.30
CA TRP A 286 -6.66 22.89 11.93
C TRP A 286 -6.46 22.03 10.68
N LEU A 287 -5.77 22.54 9.66
CA LEU A 287 -5.47 21.79 8.44
C LEU A 287 -4.67 20.52 8.75
N ALA A 288 -3.60 20.65 9.54
CA ALA A 288 -2.77 19.52 9.94
C ALA A 288 -3.54 18.44 10.73
N GLU A 289 -4.49 18.86 11.57
CA GLU A 289 -5.28 17.95 12.42
C GLU A 289 -6.45 17.28 11.68
N HIS A 290 -7.05 17.95 10.69
CA HIS A 290 -8.34 17.54 10.12
C HIS A 290 -8.35 17.24 8.62
N CYS A 291 -7.31 17.57 7.85
CA CYS A 291 -7.34 17.40 6.39
C CYS A 291 -7.62 15.94 5.94
N TRP A 292 -7.17 14.95 6.72
CA TRP A 292 -7.39 13.52 6.49
C TRP A 292 -8.86 13.12 6.53
N GLU A 293 -9.70 13.82 7.29
CA GLU A 293 -11.14 13.56 7.35
C GLU A 293 -11.82 13.79 5.99
N TYR A 294 -11.18 14.59 5.13
CA TYR A 294 -11.64 14.95 3.79
C TYR A 294 -10.92 14.17 2.69
N GLY A 295 -9.93 13.34 3.04
CA GLY A 295 -9.17 12.53 2.10
C GLY A 295 -7.80 13.12 1.73
N PHE A 296 -7.31 14.11 2.49
CA PHE A 296 -6.01 14.73 2.26
C PHE A 296 -4.98 14.31 3.30
N LEU A 297 -3.70 14.42 2.96
CA LEU A 297 -2.59 14.39 3.92
C LEU A 297 -1.95 15.76 3.98
N LEU A 298 -1.41 16.13 5.14
CA LEU A 298 -0.32 17.09 5.16
C LEU A 298 0.94 16.38 4.66
N ARG A 299 1.29 16.61 3.39
CA ARG A 299 2.20 15.73 2.63
C ARG A 299 3.64 15.76 3.14
N TYR A 300 4.10 16.94 3.57
CA TYR A 300 5.47 17.18 4.01
C TYR A 300 5.48 17.71 5.45
N PRO A 301 5.38 16.81 6.45
CA PRO A 301 5.36 17.17 7.86
C PRO A 301 6.74 17.64 8.37
N LYS A 302 6.79 18.11 9.63
CA LYS A 302 8.06 18.48 10.26
C LYS A 302 8.94 17.25 10.44
N ASN A 303 10.26 17.44 10.33
CA ASN A 303 11.29 16.42 10.57
C ASN A 303 11.23 15.19 9.63
N SER A 304 10.60 15.31 8.46
CA SER A 304 10.48 14.21 7.49
C SER A 304 11.28 14.42 6.20
N GLU A 305 12.07 15.49 6.08
CA GLU A 305 12.77 15.83 4.83
C GLU A 305 13.70 14.73 4.34
N SER A 306 14.36 14.00 5.25
CA SER A 306 15.21 12.85 4.89
C SER A 306 14.42 11.68 4.28
N ILE A 307 13.12 11.62 4.53
CA ILE A 307 12.21 10.56 4.07
C ILE A 307 11.50 11.02 2.80
N THR A 308 10.87 12.20 2.83
CA THR A 308 10.05 12.73 1.72
C THR A 308 10.86 13.38 0.62
N GLY A 309 12.08 13.85 0.93
CA GLY A 309 12.91 14.64 0.02
C GLY A 309 12.46 16.11 -0.15
N TYR A 310 11.58 16.59 0.73
CA TYR A 310 11.05 17.95 0.72
C TYR A 310 11.03 18.54 2.13
N ILE A 311 11.31 19.84 2.24
CA ILE A 311 11.23 20.57 3.52
C ILE A 311 9.80 20.52 4.11
N TYR A 312 9.66 20.96 5.37
CA TYR A 312 8.34 21.13 5.97
C TYR A 312 7.49 22.15 5.19
N GLU A 313 6.30 21.72 4.73
CA GLU A 313 5.35 22.54 3.99
C GLU A 313 3.95 22.45 4.63
N PRO A 314 3.62 23.30 5.63
CA PRO A 314 2.33 23.28 6.33
C PRO A 314 1.10 23.55 5.46
N TRP A 315 1.31 23.98 4.21
CA TRP A 315 0.27 24.35 3.26
C TRP A 315 -0.03 23.27 2.23
N HIS A 316 0.90 22.32 2.02
CA HIS A 316 0.84 21.38 0.91
C HIS A 316 0.03 20.15 1.30
N VAL A 317 -1.12 19.98 0.65
CA VAL A 317 -2.01 18.84 0.90
C VAL A 317 -2.14 17.93 -0.31
N ARG A 318 -2.08 16.62 -0.06
CA ARG A 318 -2.17 15.56 -1.08
C ARG A 318 -3.44 14.73 -0.91
N TYR A 319 -4.27 14.66 -1.93
CA TYR A 319 -5.50 13.87 -1.92
C TYR A 319 -5.23 12.38 -2.24
N LEU A 320 -5.77 11.51 -1.40
CA LEU A 320 -5.75 10.03 -1.54
C LEU A 320 -7.15 9.42 -1.47
N GLY A 321 -8.19 10.24 -1.25
CA GLY A 321 -9.51 9.76 -0.84
C GLY A 321 -9.59 9.42 0.65
N LYS A 322 -10.81 9.44 1.20
CA LYS A 322 -11.05 9.36 2.65
C LYS A 322 -10.53 8.09 3.31
N SER A 323 -10.71 6.93 2.68
CA SER A 323 -10.26 5.65 3.26
C SER A 323 -8.74 5.61 3.36
N THR A 324 -8.05 5.83 2.25
CA THR A 324 -6.58 5.75 2.19
C THR A 324 -5.93 6.83 3.05
N ALA A 325 -6.39 8.08 2.97
CA ALA A 325 -5.88 9.15 3.84
C ALA A 325 -6.03 8.81 5.32
N LYS A 326 -7.15 8.18 5.69
CA LYS A 326 -7.35 7.69 7.06
C LYS A 326 -6.39 6.56 7.44
N LEU A 327 -6.09 5.62 6.54
CA LEU A 327 -5.11 4.56 6.81
C LEU A 327 -3.72 5.15 7.06
N VAL A 328 -3.29 6.11 6.24
CA VAL A 328 -2.00 6.80 6.41
C VAL A 328 -2.02 7.60 7.72
N HIS A 329 -3.06 8.38 7.99
CA HIS A 329 -3.20 9.13 9.24
C HIS A 329 -3.16 8.22 10.48
N ASP A 330 -3.95 7.14 10.50
CA ASP A 330 -4.00 6.23 11.66
C ASP A 330 -2.65 5.51 11.89
N SER A 331 -1.82 5.36 10.85
CA SER A 331 -0.47 4.78 10.94
C SER A 331 0.56 5.74 11.54
N GLY A 332 0.36 7.06 11.39
CA GLY A 332 1.32 8.09 11.80
C GLY A 332 2.56 8.20 10.91
N LEU A 333 2.55 7.56 9.74
CA LEU A 333 3.67 7.51 8.79
C LEU A 333 3.56 8.61 7.72
N THR A 334 4.68 8.94 7.10
CA THR A 334 4.68 9.64 5.81
C THR A 334 4.12 8.75 4.70
N LEU A 335 3.83 9.32 3.53
CA LEU A 335 3.33 8.54 2.40
C LEU A 335 4.37 7.49 1.95
N GLU A 336 5.65 7.87 1.90
CA GLU A 336 6.74 6.99 1.53
C GLU A 336 6.89 5.81 2.48
N GLU A 337 6.89 6.06 3.79
CA GLU A 337 6.95 5.00 4.81
C GLU A 337 5.73 4.08 4.74
N PHE A 338 4.54 4.64 4.53
CA PHE A 338 3.30 3.88 4.39
C PHE A 338 3.30 2.96 3.16
N LEU A 339 3.84 3.46 2.05
CA LEU A 339 3.94 2.71 0.79
C LEU A 339 5.17 1.81 0.72
N GLY A 340 6.07 1.86 1.71
CA GLY A 340 7.27 1.02 1.77
C GLY A 340 8.41 1.48 0.85
N VAL A 341 8.44 2.76 0.47
CA VAL A 341 9.43 3.37 -0.42
C VAL A 341 10.14 4.58 0.23
N ALA A 342 10.25 4.56 1.56
CA ALA A 342 11.08 5.51 2.29
C ALA A 342 12.55 5.29 1.96
N ARG A 343 13.29 6.40 1.84
CA ARG A 343 14.72 6.44 1.51
C ARG A 343 15.63 5.82 2.56
#